data_AF-A0A8C4XVV1-F1
#
_entry.id   AF-A0A8C4XVV1-F1
#
_cell.length_a   1.000
_cell.length_b   1.000
_cell.length_c   1.000
_cell.angle_alpha   90.00
_cell.angle_beta   90.00
_cell.angle_gamma   90.00
#
_symmetry.space_group_name_H-M   'P 1'
#
loop_
_entity.id
_entity.type
_entity.pdbx_description
1 polymer ?
#
loop_
_entity_poly.entity_id
_entity_poly.type
_entity_poly.pdbx_seq_one_letter_code
_entity_poly.pdbx_strand_id
1 'polypeptide(L)'
;ILKLITPQLTLKSLGVEDIQYLTQVLNSCIYIKALPDMNGIPPNCIILGGFSQGSALSLYTALTSQYQLSGIVALSCWLPLHKTFPQAASNGINKDITILQCHGEMDHMIPVHFGVQFKTYPGMMHSSCPQMMVVKEFIEKLLPWI
;
A
#
# COMPACT_ATOMS: atom_id res chain seq x y z
N ILE A 1 16.96 -4.22 -4.97
CA ILE A 1 17.01 -3.20 -3.86
C ILE A 1 15.78 -2.30 -3.96
N LEU A 2 14.72 -2.56 -3.18
CA LEU A 2 13.57 -1.63 -3.04
C LEU A 2 14.05 -0.32 -2.42
N LYS A 3 13.65 0.83 -2.96
CA LYS A 3 13.83 2.14 -2.33
C LYS A 3 12.47 2.66 -1.92
N LEU A 4 12.25 2.80 -0.63
CA LEU A 4 11.11 3.55 -0.11
C LEU A 4 11.43 5.04 -0.23
N ILE A 5 10.54 5.83 -0.82
CA ILE A 5 10.67 7.29 -0.78
C ILE A 5 9.73 7.79 0.30
N THR A 6 10.24 7.85 1.51
CA THR A 6 9.71 8.75 2.53
C THR A 6 10.52 10.05 2.46
N PRO A 7 10.06 11.17 3.02
CA PRO A 7 10.88 12.38 3.08
C PRO A 7 12.25 12.19 3.76
N GLN A 8 12.54 11.06 4.43
CA GLN A 8 13.73 10.89 5.25
C GLN A 8 14.44 9.52 5.25
N LEU A 9 14.06 8.50 4.45
CA LEU A 9 14.73 7.19 4.57
C LEU A 9 14.88 6.43 3.25
N THR A 10 16.14 6.18 2.84
CA THR A 10 16.48 5.24 1.75
C THR A 10 16.79 3.88 2.36
N LEU A 11 15.80 2.98 2.41
CA LEU A 11 16.01 1.61 2.88
C LEU A 11 16.59 0.73 1.76
N LYS A 12 17.54 -0.17 2.08
CA LYS A 12 17.98 -1.26 1.21
C LYS A 12 17.35 -2.56 1.73
N SER A 13 16.79 -3.37 0.82
CA SER A 13 16.17 -4.70 1.06
C SER A 13 15.26 -4.78 2.29
N LEU A 14 13.94 -4.67 2.08
CA LEU A 14 12.94 -4.77 3.14
C LEU A 14 13.04 -6.10 3.92
N GLY A 15 13.51 -6.01 5.16
CA GLY A 15 13.37 -7.04 6.18
C GLY A 15 12.02 -6.96 6.91
N VAL A 16 11.73 -7.97 7.71
CA VAL A 16 10.48 -8.03 8.51
C VAL A 16 10.38 -6.87 9.49
N GLU A 17 11.51 -6.47 10.08
CA GLU A 17 11.61 -5.34 11.01
C GLU A 17 11.34 -4.00 10.30
N ASP A 18 11.76 -3.86 9.03
CA ASP A 18 11.48 -2.68 8.23
C ASP A 18 9.97 -2.52 7.99
N ILE A 19 9.23 -3.62 7.78
CA ILE A 19 7.77 -3.58 7.59
C ILE A 19 7.07 -3.07 8.85
N GLN A 20 7.48 -3.56 10.02
CA GLN A 20 6.93 -3.09 11.30
C GLN A 20 7.28 -1.63 11.58
N TYR A 21 8.52 -1.23 11.31
CA TYR A 21 8.97 0.15 11.45
C TYR A 21 8.24 1.09 10.48
N LEU A 22 8.05 0.72 9.22
CA LEU A 22 7.32 1.52 8.23
C LEU A 22 5.85 1.70 8.59
N THR A 23 5.23 0.67 9.15
CA THR A 23 3.85 0.75 9.65
C THR A 23 3.75 1.71 10.84
N GLN A 24 4.73 1.73 11.73
CA GLN A 24 4.77 2.65 12.87
C GLN A 24 5.14 4.09 12.49
N VAL A 25 6.02 4.27 11.51
CA VAL A 25 6.60 5.59 11.16
C VAL A 25 5.78 6.33 10.09
N LEU A 26 5.02 5.64 9.24
CA LEU A 26 4.34 6.28 8.11
C LEU A 26 2.83 6.40 8.33
N ASN A 27 2.46 7.44 9.09
CA ASN A 27 1.13 8.05 9.05
C ASN A 27 0.83 8.73 7.69
N SER A 28 1.82 8.84 6.80
CA SER A 28 1.74 9.53 5.51
C SER A 28 2.50 8.74 4.44
N CYS A 29 1.74 8.05 3.58
CA CYS A 29 2.13 7.36 2.34
C CYS A 29 3.50 6.66 2.27
N ILE A 30 3.46 5.34 2.18
CA ILE A 30 4.58 4.49 1.75
C ILE A 30 4.66 4.56 0.22
N TYR A 31 5.71 5.18 -0.33
CA TYR A 31 6.03 5.09 -1.76
C TYR A 31 7.06 4.00 -1.99
N ILE A 32 6.70 2.94 -2.71
CA ILE A 32 7.60 1.82 -3.00
C ILE A 32 8.11 1.95 -4.44
N LYS A 33 9.37 2.38 -4.57
CA LYS A 33 10.11 2.40 -5.84
C LYS A 33 10.92 1.12 -6.00
N ALA A 34 10.81 0.51 -7.17
CA ALA A 34 11.40 -0.79 -7.47
C ALA A 34 12.62 -0.81 -8.40
N LEU A 35 13.41 0.27 -8.53
CA LEU A 35 14.60 0.22 -9.40
C LEU A 35 15.81 1.00 -8.83
N PRO A 36 17.03 0.45 -8.89
CA PRO A 36 18.25 1.16 -8.53
C PRO A 36 18.70 1.99 -9.74
N ASP A 37 18.12 3.18 -9.90
CA ASP A 37 18.74 4.42 -10.40
C ASP A 37 17.65 5.45 -10.76
N MET A 38 17.91 6.73 -10.48
CA MET A 38 16.92 7.81 -10.53
C MET A 38 17.14 8.67 -11.77
N ASN A 39 16.33 8.44 -12.81
CA ASN A 39 15.62 9.41 -13.64
C ASN A 39 14.79 8.61 -14.65
N GLY A 40 13.46 8.72 -14.64
CA GLY A 40 12.58 8.02 -15.59
C GLY A 40 12.00 6.68 -15.12
N ILE A 41 11.52 6.59 -13.87
CA ILE A 41 10.80 5.40 -13.40
C ILE A 41 9.46 5.33 -14.13
N PRO A 42 9.18 4.27 -14.89
CA PRO A 42 7.87 4.10 -15.48
C PRO A 42 6.80 3.98 -14.39
N PRO A 43 5.64 4.65 -14.52
CA PRO A 43 4.60 4.57 -13.50
C PRO A 43 4.12 3.14 -13.17
N ASN A 44 4.16 2.24 -14.14
CA ASN A 44 3.83 0.82 -13.98
C ASN A 44 4.88 0.02 -13.18
N CYS A 45 5.96 0.66 -12.72
CA CYS A 45 6.94 0.10 -11.77
C CYS A 45 6.78 0.68 -10.35
N ILE A 46 5.67 1.38 -10.07
CA ILE A 46 5.41 2.04 -8.78
C ILE A 46 4.25 1.33 -8.08
N ILE A 47 4.46 1.00 -6.80
CA ILE A 47 3.40 0.59 -5.87
C ILE A 47 3.22 1.69 -4.82
N LEU A 48 1.98 2.14 -4.64
CA LEU A 48 1.63 3.06 -3.55
C LEU A 48 1.09 2.27 -2.37
N GLY A 49 1.47 2.61 -1.16
CA GLY A 49 0.92 1.96 0.02
C GLY A 49 0.91 2.84 1.25
N GLY A 50 0.46 2.31 2.36
CA GLY A 50 0.47 3.06 3.62
C GLY A 50 -0.18 2.29 4.75
N PHE A 51 -0.21 2.93 5.91
CA PHE A 51 -0.95 2.48 7.08
C PHE A 51 -1.97 3.54 7.50
N SER A 52 -3.15 3.14 7.93
CA SER A 52 -4.18 4.04 8.46
C SER A 52 -4.49 5.20 7.50
N GLN A 53 -4.34 6.45 7.92
CA GLN A 53 -4.55 7.61 7.06
C GLN A 53 -3.63 7.63 5.82
N GLY A 54 -2.38 7.18 5.95
CA GLY A 54 -1.44 7.09 4.83
C GLY A 54 -1.88 6.09 3.76
N SER A 55 -2.51 4.99 4.18
CA SER A 55 -3.13 4.04 3.24
C SER A 55 -4.33 4.66 2.53
N ALA A 56 -5.09 5.51 3.23
CA ALA A 56 -6.31 6.12 2.69
C ALA A 56 -5.95 7.10 1.57
N LEU A 57 -4.88 7.87 1.78
CA LEU A 57 -4.31 8.76 0.80
C LEU A 57 -3.69 7.99 -0.39
N SER A 58 -3.03 6.86 -0.15
CA SER A 58 -2.47 6.02 -1.22
C SER A 58 -3.56 5.40 -2.11
N LEU A 59 -4.65 4.91 -1.52
CA LEU A 59 -5.82 4.44 -2.27
C LEU A 59 -6.43 5.55 -3.12
N TYR A 60 -6.69 6.72 -2.52
CA TYR A 60 -7.24 7.87 -3.22
C TYR A 60 -6.34 8.27 -4.39
N THR A 61 -5.04 8.49 -4.11
CA THR A 61 -4.06 8.96 -5.10
C THR A 61 -3.94 8.00 -6.27
N ALA A 62 -3.81 6.70 -6.01
CA ALA A 62 -3.66 5.71 -7.06
C ALA A 62 -4.91 5.62 -7.96
N LEU A 63 -6.09 5.57 -7.35
CA LEU A 63 -7.35 5.40 -8.07
C LEU A 63 -7.78 6.67 -8.84
N THR A 64 -7.28 7.85 -8.46
CA THR A 64 -7.49 9.11 -9.22
C THR A 64 -6.30 9.50 -10.11
N SER A 65 -5.22 8.73 -10.09
CA SER A 65 -4.01 9.02 -10.88
C SER A 65 -4.29 8.91 -12.38
N GLN A 66 -3.67 9.80 -13.16
CA GLN A 66 -3.63 9.72 -14.63
C GLN A 66 -2.55 8.76 -15.15
N TYR A 67 -1.68 8.29 -14.25
CA TYR A 67 -0.62 7.34 -14.57
C TYR A 67 -1.01 5.94 -14.13
N GLN A 68 -0.77 4.95 -15.00
CA GLN A 68 -0.99 3.55 -14.69
C GLN A 68 0.06 3.05 -13.68
N LEU A 69 -0.39 2.68 -12.48
CA LEU A 69 0.48 2.18 -11.41
C LEU A 69 0.45 0.64 -11.36
N SER A 70 1.44 0.04 -10.69
CA SER A 70 1.57 -1.42 -10.60
C SER A 70 0.59 -2.02 -9.59
N GLY A 71 0.40 -1.37 -8.44
CA GLY A 71 -0.46 -1.87 -7.39
C GLY A 71 -0.60 -0.94 -6.19
N ILE A 72 -1.45 -1.35 -5.26
CA ILE A 72 -1.70 -0.65 -3.99
C ILE A 72 -1.53 -1.61 -2.81
N VAL A 73 -0.85 -1.17 -1.74
CA VAL A 73 -0.80 -1.87 -0.45
C VAL A 73 -1.48 -1.03 0.62
N ALA A 74 -2.66 -1.46 1.06
CA ALA A 74 -3.50 -0.75 2.01
C ALA A 74 -3.54 -1.45 3.37
N LEU A 75 -2.89 -0.90 4.40
CA LEU A 75 -2.83 -1.51 5.74
C LEU A 75 -3.73 -0.75 6.72
N SER A 76 -4.60 -1.48 7.41
CA SER A 76 -5.54 -1.01 8.44
C SER A 76 -6.22 0.31 8.07
N CYS A 77 -7.09 0.31 7.05
CA CYS A 77 -7.51 1.52 6.36
C CYS A 77 -8.96 1.47 5.84
N TRP A 78 -9.46 2.63 5.38
CA TRP A 78 -10.71 2.83 4.67
C TRP A 78 -10.47 3.57 3.34
N LEU A 79 -11.41 3.48 2.41
CA LEU A 79 -11.43 4.32 1.22
C LEU A 79 -12.06 5.69 1.55
N PRO A 80 -11.33 6.82 1.44
CA PRO A 80 -11.91 8.14 1.62
C PRO A 80 -13.02 8.40 0.61
N LEU A 81 -14.07 9.10 1.03
CA LEU A 81 -15.14 9.54 0.12
C LEU A 81 -15.84 8.40 -0.64
N HIS A 82 -15.86 7.17 -0.12
CA HIS A 82 -16.38 5.96 -0.78
C HIS A 82 -17.80 6.06 -1.39
N LYS A 83 -18.61 7.06 -1.01
CA LYS A 83 -19.92 7.32 -1.63
C LYS A 83 -19.84 8.04 -2.98
N THR A 84 -18.87 8.93 -3.16
CA THR A 84 -18.68 9.73 -4.39
C THR A 84 -17.50 9.25 -5.23
N PHE A 85 -16.54 8.59 -4.58
CA PHE A 85 -15.35 8.02 -5.19
C PHE A 85 -15.58 7.01 -6.32
N PRO A 86 -16.64 6.16 -6.31
CA PRO A 86 -16.83 5.15 -7.34
C PRO A 86 -16.87 5.71 -8.76
N GLN A 87 -17.47 6.88 -8.99
CA GLN A 87 -17.52 7.51 -10.32
C GLN A 87 -16.16 8.00 -10.82
N ALA A 88 -15.31 8.51 -9.93
CA ALA A 88 -13.98 8.98 -10.28
C ALA A 88 -13.02 7.81 -10.56
N ALA A 89 -13.12 6.74 -9.75
CA ALA A 89 -12.27 5.56 -9.87
C ALA A 89 -12.70 4.63 -11.02
N SER A 90 -14.01 4.46 -11.26
CA SER A 90 -14.53 3.51 -12.26
C SER A 90 -14.12 3.84 -13.70
N ASN A 91 -13.82 5.11 -13.96
CA ASN A 91 -13.43 5.62 -15.28
C ASN A 91 -11.93 5.91 -15.38
N GLY A 92 -11.15 5.68 -14.31
CA GLY A 92 -9.72 5.94 -14.27
C GLY A 92 -8.90 4.85 -14.95
N ILE A 93 -7.66 5.20 -15.35
CA ILE A 93 -6.70 4.25 -15.94
C ILE A 93 -6.34 3.09 -14.99
N ASN A 94 -6.49 3.30 -13.67
CA ASN A 94 -6.21 2.34 -12.61
C ASN A 94 -7.46 1.59 -12.09
N LYS A 95 -8.59 1.61 -12.81
CA LYS A 95 -9.81 0.92 -12.35
C LYS A 95 -9.63 -0.59 -12.06
N ASP A 96 -8.69 -1.23 -12.74
CA ASP A 96 -8.35 -2.65 -12.60
C ASP A 96 -7.02 -2.87 -11.84
N ILE A 97 -6.53 -1.85 -11.13
CA ILE A 97 -5.27 -1.94 -10.38
C ILE A 97 -5.35 -3.03 -9.30
N THR A 98 -4.25 -3.76 -9.11
CA THR A 98 -4.18 -4.78 -8.06
C THR A 98 -4.04 -4.13 -6.69
N ILE A 99 -4.92 -4.47 -5.74
CA ILE A 99 -4.93 -3.92 -4.38
C ILE A 99 -4.78 -5.06 -3.38
N LEU A 100 -3.73 -5.04 -2.56
CA LEU A 100 -3.64 -5.82 -1.34
C LEU A 100 -4.12 -4.98 -0.18
N GLN A 101 -5.18 -5.41 0.50
CA GLN A 101 -5.65 -4.77 1.73
C GLN A 101 -5.47 -5.72 2.91
N CYS A 102 -4.85 -5.23 3.98
CA CYS A 102 -4.60 -6.00 5.20
C CYS A 102 -5.21 -5.28 6.40
N HIS A 103 -5.84 -6.01 7.32
CA HIS A 103 -6.52 -5.39 8.47
C HIS A 103 -6.46 -6.27 9.72
N GLY A 104 -6.41 -5.66 10.91
CA GLY A 104 -6.50 -6.37 12.18
C GLY A 104 -7.95 -6.66 12.57
N GLU A 105 -8.26 -7.88 12.97
CA GLU A 105 -9.65 -8.24 13.35
C GLU A 105 -10.10 -7.56 14.64
N MET A 106 -9.15 -7.17 15.50
CA MET A 106 -9.41 -6.45 16.76
C MET A 106 -9.07 -4.96 16.62
N ASP A 107 -9.08 -4.42 15.41
CA ASP A 107 -8.91 -2.99 15.18
C ASP A 107 -10.18 -2.22 15.62
N HIS A 108 -10.12 -1.65 16.82
CA HIS A 108 -11.20 -0.83 17.38
C HIS A 108 -11.21 0.61 16.85
N MET A 109 -10.17 1.04 16.13
CA MET A 109 -10.09 2.38 15.57
C MET A 109 -10.76 2.45 14.21
N ILE A 110 -10.52 1.46 13.37
CA ILE A 110 -11.10 1.33 12.03
C ILE A 110 -11.72 -0.06 11.96
N PRO A 111 -13.07 -0.17 11.94
CA PRO A 111 -13.70 -1.47 11.85
C PRO A 111 -13.32 -2.15 10.53
N VAL A 112 -13.26 -3.49 10.54
CA VAL A 112 -13.00 -4.31 9.36
C VAL A 112 -14.11 -4.09 8.33
N HIS A 113 -13.75 -3.60 7.14
CA HIS A 113 -14.65 -3.48 5.98
C HIS A 113 -14.03 -4.17 4.76
N PHE A 114 -14.88 -4.79 3.93
CA PHE A 114 -14.46 -5.67 2.83
C PHE A 114 -13.67 -4.95 1.72
N GLY A 115 -12.66 -5.64 1.18
CA GLY A 115 -11.87 -5.26 -0.01
C GLY A 115 -11.67 -6.46 -0.97
N VAL A 116 -11.10 -6.22 -2.16
CA VAL A 116 -11.06 -7.22 -3.26
C VAL A 116 -10.00 -8.32 -3.06
N GLN A 117 -8.82 -7.99 -2.52
CA GLN A 117 -7.89 -8.96 -1.93
C GLN A 117 -7.63 -8.56 -0.48
N PHE A 118 -8.52 -9.02 0.39
CA PHE A 118 -8.58 -8.63 1.79
C PHE A 118 -8.03 -9.74 2.68
N LYS A 119 -6.97 -9.44 3.43
CA LYS A 119 -6.38 -10.38 4.41
C LYS A 119 -6.54 -9.83 5.82
N THR A 120 -7.20 -10.59 6.67
CA THR A 120 -7.33 -10.27 8.09
C THR A 120 -6.28 -11.00 8.91
N TYR A 121 -5.94 -10.42 10.07
CA TYR A 121 -4.99 -11.01 11.01
C TYR A 121 -5.68 -11.16 12.38
N PRO A 122 -6.02 -12.40 12.79
CA PRO A 122 -6.63 -12.66 14.09
C PRO A 122 -5.74 -12.19 15.24
N GLY A 123 -6.36 -11.58 16.24
CA GLY A 123 -5.63 -11.07 17.41
C GLY A 123 -4.80 -9.80 17.17
N MET A 124 -4.79 -9.27 15.94
CA MET A 124 -4.10 -8.03 15.62
C MET A 124 -5.04 -6.84 15.82
N MET A 125 -4.58 -5.82 16.56
CA MET A 125 -5.26 -4.53 16.74
C MET A 125 -4.88 -3.55 15.61
N HIS A 126 -4.99 -2.24 15.85
CA HIS A 126 -4.52 -1.19 14.94
C HIS A 126 -2.98 -1.14 14.87
N SER A 127 -2.37 -2.15 14.25
CA SER A 127 -0.91 -2.32 14.14
C SER A 127 -0.53 -3.18 12.93
N SER A 128 0.76 -3.49 12.79
CA SER A 128 1.31 -4.48 11.85
C SER A 128 1.94 -5.64 12.59
N CYS A 129 2.05 -6.79 11.92
CA CYS A 129 2.72 -7.97 12.48
C CYS A 129 3.71 -8.60 11.50
N PRO A 130 4.69 -9.39 11.99
CA PRO A 130 5.64 -10.12 11.15
C PRO A 130 4.96 -11.06 10.15
N GLN A 131 3.76 -11.55 10.46
CA GLN A 131 2.96 -12.40 9.58
C GLN A 131 2.46 -11.67 8.31
N MET A 132 2.66 -10.36 8.19
CA MET A 132 2.41 -9.57 6.96
C MET A 132 3.41 -9.82 5.83
N MET A 133 4.08 -10.99 5.80
CA MET A 133 4.93 -11.45 4.68
C MET A 133 4.21 -11.43 3.33
N VAL A 134 2.88 -11.46 3.32
CA VAL A 134 2.07 -11.28 2.10
C VAL A 134 2.36 -9.96 1.37
N VAL A 135 2.78 -8.91 2.08
CA VAL A 135 3.14 -7.62 1.47
C VAL A 135 4.39 -7.79 0.61
N LYS A 136 5.38 -8.54 1.12
CA LYS A 136 6.59 -8.88 0.38
C LYS A 136 6.25 -9.72 -0.86
N GLU A 137 5.48 -10.79 -0.68
CA GLU A 137 5.05 -11.67 -1.78
C GLU A 137 4.26 -10.89 -2.85
N PHE A 138 3.40 -9.97 -2.43
CA PHE A 138 2.63 -9.11 -3.32
C PHE A 138 3.53 -8.19 -4.16
N ILE A 139 4.52 -7.56 -3.53
CA ILE A 139 5.48 -6.71 -4.22
C ILE A 139 6.32 -7.53 -5.21
N GLU A 140 6.85 -8.67 -4.77
CA GLU A 140 7.65 -9.57 -5.61
C GLU A 140 6.84 -10.10 -6.80
N LYS A 141 5.54 -10.37 -6.62
CA LYS A 141 4.65 -10.80 -7.70
C LYS A 141 4.41 -9.70 -8.73
N LEU A 142 4.19 -8.46 -8.29
CA LEU A 142 3.91 -7.34 -9.19
C LEU A 142 5.16 -6.81 -9.88
N LEU A 143 6.32 -6.98 -9.24
CA LEU A 143 7.59 -6.46 -9.69
C LEU A 143 8.67 -7.55 -9.56
N PRO A 144 8.61 -8.60 -10.40
CA PRO A 144 9.47 -9.80 -10.28
C PRO A 144 10.94 -9.56 -10.65
N TRP A 145 11.26 -8.36 -11.11
CA TRP A 145 12.60 -7.95 -11.54
C TRP A 145 13.44 -7.32 -10.40
N ILE A 146 12.95 -7.37 -9.15
CA ILE A 146 13.59 -6.82 -7.95
C ILE A 146 14.31 -7.92 -7.16
#